data_AF-A0A1W1CH26-F1
#
_entry.id   AF-A0A1W1CH26-F1
#
_cell.length_a   1.000
_cell.length_b   1.000
_cell.length_c   1.000
_cell.angle_alpha   90.00
_cell.angle_beta   90.00
_cell.angle_gamma   90.00
#
_symmetry.space_group_name_H-M   'P 1'
#
loop_
_entity.id
_entity.type
_entity.pdbx_description
1 polymer ?
#
loop_
_entity_poly.entity_id
_entity_poly.type
_entity_poly.pdbx_seq_one_letter_code
_entity_poly.pdbx_strand_id
1 'polypeptide(L)' 'MLAEYRNEITELKQNNKHFERIFEKHNKLDQDVKDAEHGRVGMSDMSIEKMKKEKLLLKDEMLKMILEFKKA' A
#
# COMPACT_ATOMS: atom_id res chain seq x y z
N MET A 1 -10.84 9.17 9.66
CA MET A 1 -10.59 7.77 9.29
C MET A 1 -9.10 7.43 9.18
N LEU A 2 -8.33 7.82 8.15
CA LEU A 2 -6.88 7.48 8.12
C LEU A 2 -5.98 8.38 9.01
N ALA A 3 -6.49 9.55 9.42
CA ALA A 3 -5.75 10.45 10.32
C ALA A 3 -5.64 9.91 11.75
N GLU A 4 -6.56 9.03 12.16
CA GLU A 4 -6.58 8.47 13.52
C GLU A 4 -5.51 7.39 13.70
N TYR A 5 -5.19 6.65 12.63
CA TYR A 5 -4.19 5.57 12.65
C TYR A 5 -2.80 6.03 12.20
N ARG A 6 -2.59 7.34 12.01
CA ARG A 6 -1.31 7.85 11.48
C ARG A 6 -0.14 7.57 12.42
N ASN A 7 -0.39 7.61 13.73
CA ASN A 7 0.60 7.26 14.74
C ASN A 7 0.88 5.75 14.72
N GLU A 8 -0.15 4.89 14.79
CA GLU A 8 0.03 3.44 14.70
C GLU A 8 0.73 3.02 13.40
N ILE A 9 0.40 3.64 12.27
CA ILE A 9 1.08 3.41 10.99
C ILE A 9 2.56 3.78 11.06
N THR A 10 2.89 4.90 11.71
CA THR A 10 4.27 5.37 11.83
C THR A 10 5.07 4.46 12.77
N GLU A 11 4.48 4.08 13.90
CA GLU A 11 5.08 3.10 14.83
C GLU A 11 5.23 1.72 14.21
N LEU A 12 4.20 1.19 13.54
CA LEU A 12 4.27 -0.07 12.82
C LEU A 12 5.31 -0.02 11.72
N LYS A 13 5.44 1.09 10.99
CA LYS A 13 6.47 1.21 9.97
C LYS A 13 7.89 1.13 10.56
N GLN A 14 8.10 1.69 11.75
CA GLN A 14 9.40 1.65 12.42
C GLN A 14 9.68 0.33 13.16
N ASN A 15 8.66 -0.26 13.80
CA ASN A 15 8.80 -1.49 14.58
C ASN A 15 8.62 -2.77 13.76
N ASN A 16 7.90 -2.70 12.63
CA ASN A 16 7.51 -3.85 11.84
C ASN A 16 8.04 -3.76 10.40
N LYS A 17 9.16 -4.46 10.14
CA LYS A 17 9.76 -4.60 8.81
C LYS A 17 8.81 -5.17 7.76
N HIS A 18 7.81 -5.94 8.19
CA HIS A 18 6.77 -6.47 7.32
C HIS A 18 5.85 -5.36 6.81
N PHE A 19 5.46 -4.44 7.68
CA PHE A 19 4.68 -3.25 7.29
C PHE A 19 5.48 -2.33 6.38
N GLU A 20 6.76 -2.11 6.67
CA GLU A 20 7.66 -1.31 5.84
C GLU A 20 7.71 -1.84 4.39
N ARG A 21 7.89 -3.15 4.21
CA ARG A 21 7.89 -3.80 2.89
C ARG A 21 6.57 -3.64 2.14
N ILE A 22 5.43 -3.78 2.82
CA ILE A 22 4.10 -3.61 2.21
C ILE A 22 3.91 -2.15 1.81
N PHE A 23 4.38 -1.21 2.63
CA PHE A 23 4.32 0.22 2.33
C PHE A 23 5.18 0.61 1.14
N GLU A 24 6.41 0.13 1.06
CA GLU A 24 7.26 0.33 -0.09
C GLU A 24 6.65 -0.27 -1.37
N LYS A 25 6.12 -1.50 -1.29
CA LYS A 25 5.41 -2.13 -2.42
C LYS A 25 4.23 -1.27 -2.86
N HIS A 26 3.38 -0.84 -1.93
CA HIS A 26 2.22 -0.02 -2.26
C HIS A 26 2.64 1.30 -2.90
N ASN A 27 3.66 1.96 -2.37
CA ASN A 27 4.14 3.24 -2.89
C ASN A 27 4.73 3.08 -4.30
N LYS A 28 5.49 2.00 -4.54
CA LYS A 28 6.01 1.67 -5.86
C LYS A 28 4.89 1.39 -6.85
N LEU A 29 3.89 0.62 -6.44
CA LEU A 29 2.72 0.30 -7.26
C LEU A 29 1.88 1.55 -7.57
N ASP A 30 1.72 2.45 -6.61
CA ASP A 30 1.04 3.73 -6.79
C ASP A 30 1.77 4.61 -7.80
N GLN A 31 3.11 4.67 -7.73
CA GLN A 31 3.93 5.33 -8.74
C GLN A 31 3.78 4.69 -10.11
N ASP A 32 3.88 3.37 -10.21
CA ASP A 32 3.75 2.64 -11.49
C ASP A 32 2.37 2.90 -12.13
N VAL A 33 1.29 2.86 -11.33
CA VAL A 33 -0.06 3.24 -11.79
C VAL A 33 -0.10 4.68 -12.26
N LYS A 34 0.51 5.63 -11.52
CA LYS A 34 0.55 7.04 -11.91
C LYS A 34 1.32 7.26 -13.20
N ASP A 35 2.48 6.62 -13.36
CA ASP A 35 3.29 6.70 -14.58
C ASP A 35 2.57 6.05 -15.77
N ALA A 36 1.82 4.96 -15.54
CA ALA A 36 0.93 4.36 -16.54
C ALA A 36 -0.24 5.27 -16.92
N GLU A 37 -0.92 5.89 -15.95
CA GLU A 37 -2.03 6.83 -16.19
C GLU A 37 -1.57 8.11 -16.88
N HIS A 38 -0.35 8.57 -16.61
CA HIS A 38 0.28 9.68 -17.35
C HIS A 38 0.75 9.30 -18.75
N GLY A 39 0.56 8.04 -19.18
CA GLY A 39 0.98 7.56 -20.49
C GLY A 39 2.50 7.48 -20.67
N ARG A 40 3.28 7.53 -19.57
CA ARG A 40 4.73 7.34 -19.61
C ARG A 40 5.11 5.88 -19.74
N VAL A 41 4.26 4.99 -19.22
CA VAL A 41 4.40 3.54 -19.39
C VAL A 41 3.20 3.08 -20.18
N GLY A 42 3.44 2.57 -21.40
CA GLY A 42 2.42 1.90 -22.21
C GLY A 42 2.02 0.57 -21.57
N MET A 43 1.34 0.63 -20.43
CA MET A 43 0.82 -0.55 -19.74
C MET A 43 -0.52 -0.94 -20.34
N SER A 44 -0.68 -2.22 -20.65
CA SER A 44 -1.98 -2.76 -21.02
C SER A 44 -2.97 -2.59 -19.87
N ASP A 45 -4.27 -2.40 -20.19
CA ASP A 45 -5.36 -2.34 -19.20
C ASP A 45 -5.29 -3.48 -18.17
N MET A 46 -4.90 -4.68 -18.60
CA MET A 46 -4.69 -5.84 -17.75
C MET A 46 -3.63 -5.63 -16.64
N SER A 47 -2.55 -4.91 -16.94
CA SER A 47 -1.52 -4.58 -15.96
C SER A 47 -2.02 -3.53 -14.98
N ILE A 48 -2.76 -2.52 -15.46
CA ILE A 48 -3.38 -1.50 -14.61
C ILE A 48 -4.42 -2.12 -13.66
N GLU A 49 -5.24 -3.04 -14.16
CA GLU A 49 -6.19 -3.79 -13.32
C GLU A 49 -5.49 -4.66 -12.27
N LYS A 50 -4.39 -5.35 -12.64
CA LYS A 50 -3.58 -6.11 -11.68
C LYS A 50 -3.01 -5.20 -10.59
N MET A 51 -2.46 -4.05 -10.97
CA MET A 51 -1.94 -3.09 -9.99
C MET A 51 -3.04 -2.52 -9.09
N LYS A 52 -4.22 -2.20 -9.62
CA LYS A 52 -5.36 -1.77 -8.78
C LYS A 52 -5.75 -2.85 -7.77
N LYS A 53 -5.75 -4.13 -8.18
CA LYS A 53 -5.98 -5.26 -7.27
C LYS A 53 -4.88 -5.41 -6.22
N GLU A 54 -3.62 -5.37 -6.61
CA GLU A 54 -2.49 -5.46 -5.68
C GLU A 54 -2.49 -4.29 -4.68
N LYS A 55 -2.80 -3.07 -5.13
CA LYS A 55 -2.96 -1.91 -4.26
C LYS A 55 -4.03 -2.16 -3.20
N LEU A 56 -5.17 -2.74 -3.60
CA LEU A 56 -6.25 -3.11 -2.69
C LEU A 56 -5.79 -4.15 -1.67
N LEU A 57 -5.10 -5.21 -2.12
CA LEU A 57 -4.57 -6.27 -1.26
C LEU A 57 -3.56 -5.74 -0.24
N LEU A 58 -2.61 -4.92 -0.69
CA LEU A 58 -1.60 -4.30 0.18
C LEU A 58 -2.25 -3.40 1.23
N LYS A 59 -3.31 -2.67 0.85
CA LYS A 59 -4.08 -1.84 1.77
C LYS A 59 -4.84 -2.69 2.79
N ASP A 60 -5.38 -3.84 2.38
CA ASP A 60 -6.04 -4.80 3.26
C ASP A 60 -5.05 -5.41 4.27
N GLU A 61 -3.85 -5.81 3.81
CA GLU A 61 -2.79 -6.30 4.70
C GLU A 61 -2.32 -5.22 5.68
N MET A 62 -2.14 -3.98 5.24
CA MET A 62 -1.83 -2.87 6.14
C MET A 62 -2.91 -2.68 7.21
N LEU A 63 -4.18 -2.70 6.81
CA LEU A 63 -5.31 -2.60 7.73
C LEU A 63 -5.33 -3.74 8.74
N LYS A 64 -5.06 -4.98 8.29
CA LYS A 64 -4.91 -6.14 9.18
C LYS A 64 -3.80 -5.92 10.21
N MET A 65 -2.62 -5.47 9.80
CA MET A 65 -1.51 -5.20 10.73
C MET A 65 -1.84 -4.09 11.73
N ILE A 66 -2.50 -3.01 11.27
CA ILE A 66 -2.93 -1.92 12.16
C ILE A 66 -3.94 -2.43 13.18
N LEU A 67 -4.92 -3.23 12.77
CA LEU A 67 -5.92 -3.82 13.66
C LEU A 67 -5.32 -4.81 14.65
N GLU A 68 -4.36 -5.63 14.23
CA GLU A 68 -3.62 -6.56 15.10
C GLU A 68 -2.79 -5.78 16.13
N PHE A 69 -2.07 -4.73 15.71
CA PHE A 69 -1.30 -3.86 16.61
C PHE A 69 -2.19 -3.15 17.63
N LYS A 70 -3.38 -2.68 17.22
CA LYS A 70 -4.34 -2.04 18.12
C LYS A 70 -5.01 -3.01 19.10
N LYS A 71 -5.02 -4.31 18.78
CA LYS A 71 -5.56 -5.38 19.62
C LYS A 71 -4.56 -5.91 20.65
N ALA A 72 -3.27 -5.74 20.40
CA ALA A 72 -2.18 -6.11 21.30
C ALA A 72 -2.03 -5.07 22.42
#